data_AF-A0A9E3TPN2-F1
#
_entry.id   AF-A0A9E3TPN2-F1
#
_cell.length_a   1.000
_cell.length_b   1.000
_cell.length_c   1.000
_cell.angle_alpha   90.00
_cell.angle_beta   90.00
_cell.angle_gamma   90.00
#
_symmetry.space_group_name_H-M   'P 1'
#
loop_
_entity.id
_entity.type
_entity.pdbx_description
1 polymer ?
#
loop_
_entity_poly.entity_id
_entity_poly.type
_entity_poly.pdbx_seq_one_letter_code
_entity_poly.pdbx_strand_id
1 'polypeptide(L)'
;MFKGNMNKVKLVAIAVTSLLVLIVVLQNTQAVETNLLFLTVTMPNAALLFGTLIIGFALGVLTAGHIVSVEKRTVSTASDKEPRAAA
;
A
#
# COMPACT_ATOMS: atom_id res chain seq x y z
N MET A 1 -21.27 -23.79 20.94
CA MET A 1 -21.18 -22.77 22.00
C MET A 1 -19.92 -21.87 21.93
N PHE A 2 -19.19 -21.79 20.79
CA PHE A 2 -17.88 -21.10 20.71
C PHE A 2 -17.82 -19.83 19.85
N LYS A 3 -18.92 -19.44 19.17
CA LYS A 3 -18.91 -18.34 18.19
C LYS A 3 -18.67 -16.95 18.81
N GLY A 4 -19.07 -16.74 20.08
CA GLY A 4 -18.88 -15.48 20.81
C GLY A 4 -17.43 -15.19 21.19
N ASN A 5 -16.63 -16.24 21.45
CA ASN A 5 -15.22 -16.08 21.84
C ASN A 5 -14.35 -15.69 20.65
N MET A 6 -14.64 -16.19 19.44
CA MET A 6 -13.85 -15.86 18.24
C MET A 6 -13.80 -14.37 17.94
N ASN A 7 -14.89 -13.63 18.17
CA ASN A 7 -14.91 -12.18 17.93
C ASN A 7 -14.05 -11.43 18.95
N LYS A 8 -14.10 -11.83 20.23
CA LYS A 8 -13.27 -11.26 21.29
C LYS A 8 -11.79 -11.61 21.09
N VAL A 9 -11.50 -12.86 20.71
CA VAL A 9 -10.14 -13.32 20.38
C VAL A 9 -9.61 -12.60 19.15
N LYS A 10 -10.41 -12.39 18.10
CA LYS A 10 -10.03 -11.57 16.95
C LYS A 10 -9.77 -10.12 17.34
N LEU A 11 -10.61 -9.54 18.20
CA LEU A 11 -10.42 -8.16 18.68
C LEU A 11 -9.12 -8.01 19.47
N VAL A 12 -8.86 -8.94 20.39
CA VAL A 12 -7.62 -8.99 21.17
C VAL A 12 -6.42 -9.25 20.27
N ALA A 13 -6.54 -10.15 19.29
CA ALA A 13 -5.47 -10.39 18.32
C ALA A 13 -5.15 -9.13 17.50
N ILE A 14 -6.16 -8.42 16.99
CA ILE A 14 -5.96 -7.16 16.25
C ILE A 14 -5.31 -6.11 17.16
N ALA A 15 -5.78 -5.97 18.40
CA ALA A 15 -5.19 -5.03 19.36
C ALA A 15 -3.73 -5.36 19.68
N VAL A 16 -3.41 -6.63 19.93
CA VAL A 16 -2.04 -7.09 20.21
C VAL A 16 -1.15 -6.92 18.98
N THR A 17 -1.61 -7.30 17.78
CA THR A 17 -0.87 -7.09 16.54
C THR A 17 -0.62 -5.61 16.28
N SER A 18 -1.62 -4.76 16.47
CA SER A 18 -1.47 -3.30 16.30
C SER A 18 -0.46 -2.72 17.30
N LEU A 19 -0.49 -3.19 18.54
CA LEU A 19 0.45 -2.75 19.57
C LEU A 19 1.88 -3.21 19.27
N LEU A 20 2.05 -4.45 18.79
CA LEU A 20 3.34 -4.98 18.36
C LEU A 20 3.90 -4.20 17.16
N VAL A 21 3.08 -3.87 16.17
CA VAL A 21 3.48 -3.02 15.04
C VAL A 21 3.97 -1.67 15.55
N LEU A 22 3.21 -1.03 16.45
CA LEU A 22 3.61 0.25 17.03
C LEU A 22 4.97 0.15 17.76
N ILE A 23 5.17 -0.90 18.55
CA ILE A 23 6.43 -1.17 19.26
C ILE A 23 7.57 -1.39 18.26
N VAL A 24 7.37 -2.18 17.20
CA VAL A 24 8.40 -2.44 16.17
C VAL A 24 8.76 -1.15 15.42
N VAL A 25 7.80 -0.27 15.17
CA VAL A 25 8.05 1.04 14.54
C VAL A 25 8.83 1.96 15.48
N LEU A 26 8.45 2.03 16.76
CA LEU A 26 9.17 2.81 17.77
C LEU A 26 10.58 2.24 18.04
N GLN A 27 10.75 0.92 18.01
CA GLN A 27 12.05 0.28 18.12
C GLN A 27 12.90 0.50 16.86
N ASN A 28 12.30 0.50 15.66
CA ASN A 28 12.96 0.90 14.41
C ASN A 28 13.17 2.42 14.30
N THR A 29 12.82 3.20 15.33
CA THR A 29 13.21 4.62 15.42
C THR A 29 14.65 4.77 15.93
N GLN A 30 15.38 3.67 16.12
CA GLN A 30 16.83 3.72 16.31
C GLN A 30 17.48 4.60 15.24
N ALA A 31 18.20 5.62 15.70
CA ALA A 31 18.87 6.58 14.86
C ALA A 31 19.98 5.87 14.10
N VAL A 32 19.78 5.66 12.79
CA VAL A 32 20.79 5.10 11.91
C VAL A 32 21.48 6.25 11.21
N GLU A 33 22.81 6.23 11.22
CA GLU A 33 23.60 7.14 10.41
C GLU A 33 23.42 6.76 8.94
N THR A 34 22.70 7.59 8.21
CA THR A 34 22.54 7.42 6.75
C THR A 34 23.47 8.36 6.01
N ASN A 35 24.35 7.79 5.20
CA ASN A 35 25.25 8.52 4.30
C ASN A 35 24.56 8.66 2.94
N LEU A 36 23.82 9.76 2.75
CA LEU A 36 23.16 10.09 1.50
C LEU A 36 24.16 10.76 0.56
N LEU A 37 24.89 9.95 -0.23
CA LEU A 37 25.84 10.30 -1.32
C LEU A 37 26.98 11.29 -0.96
N PHE A 38 26.70 12.41 -0.28
CA PHE A 38 27.65 13.37 0.31
C PHE A 38 27.15 13.99 1.63
N LEU A 39 26.04 13.50 2.19
CA LEU A 39 25.39 14.08 3.37
C LEU A 39 25.15 12.99 4.42
N THR A 40 25.85 13.08 5.55
CA THR A 40 25.61 12.21 6.70
C THR A 40 24.47 12.81 7.53
N VAL A 41 23.31 12.16 7.51
CA VAL A 41 22.16 12.56 8.31
C VAL A 41 21.77 11.38 9.20
N THR A 42 21.70 11.64 10.50
CA THR A 42 21.09 10.74 11.47
C THR A 42 19.58 10.86 11.35
N MET A 43 18.96 9.87 10.71
CA MET A 43 17.51 9.78 10.64
C MET A 43 17.01 8.49 11.31
N PRO A 44 15.82 8.50 11.91
CA PRO A 44 15.20 7.27 12.39
C PRO A 44 14.92 6.32 11.23
N ASN A 45 15.35 5.06 11.33
CA ASN A 45 15.19 4.06 10.25
C ASN A 45 13.70 3.88 9.84
N ALA A 46 12.79 3.90 10.80
CA ALA A 46 11.35 3.84 10.56
C ALA A 46 10.85 4.96 9.63
N ALA A 47 11.38 6.19 9.74
CA ALA A 47 10.97 7.30 8.89
C ALA A 47 11.39 7.08 7.42
N LEU A 48 12.57 6.49 7.20
CA LEU A 48 13.06 6.12 5.87
C LEU A 48 12.23 4.99 5.27
N LEU A 49 11.91 3.93 6.04
CA LEU A 49 11.09 2.82 5.56
C LEU A 49 9.66 3.26 5.22
N PHE A 50 9.02 4.06 6.07
CA PHE A 50 7.69 4.60 5.77
C PHE A 50 7.72 5.59 4.60
N GLY A 51 8.73 6.46 4.53
CA GLY A 51 8.88 7.40 3.42
C GLY A 51 9.02 6.70 2.07
N THR A 52 9.93 5.72 2.00
CA THR A 52 10.15 4.91 0.79
C THR A 52 8.93 4.06 0.44
N LEU A 53 8.24 3.49 1.43
CA LEU A 53 7.00 2.74 1.23
C LEU A 53 5.89 3.61 0.63
N ILE A 54 5.66 4.81 1.18
CA ILE A 54 4.63 5.73 0.67
C ILE A 54 4.92 6.12 -0.77
N ILE A 55 6.17 6.49 -1.06
CA ILE A 55 6.59 6.88 -2.41
C ILE A 55 6.42 5.71 -3.39
N GLY A 56 6.94 4.53 -3.04
CA GLY A 56 6.82 3.34 -3.89
C GLY A 56 5.37 2.90 -4.10
N PHE A 57 4.55 2.95 -3.06
CA PHE A 57 3.13 2.61 -3.14
C PHE A 57 2.35 3.59 -4.01
N ALA A 58 2.56 4.90 -3.82
CA ALA A 58 1.91 5.92 -4.64
C ALA A 58 2.26 5.75 -6.13
N LEU A 59 3.55 5.55 -6.45
CA LEU A 59 4.00 5.27 -7.81
C LEU A 59 3.36 4.00 -8.38
N GLY A 60 3.36 2.91 -7.61
CA GLY A 60 2.77 1.64 -8.04
C GLY A 60 1.26 1.75 -8.33
N VAL A 61 0.51 2.43 -7.46
CA VAL A 61 -0.94 2.65 -7.66
C VAL A 61 -1.21 3.50 -8.89
N LEU A 62 -0.44 4.57 -9.10
CA LEU A 62 -0.59 5.43 -10.28
C LEU A 62 -0.29 4.67 -11.58
N THR A 63 0.80 3.88 -11.60
CA THR A 63 1.16 3.05 -12.75
C THR A 63 0.11 1.98 -13.04
N ALA A 64 -0.36 1.26 -12.02
CA ALA A 64 -1.40 0.25 -12.16
C ALA A 64 -2.73 0.86 -12.63
N GLY A 65 -3.13 2.01 -12.07
CA GLY A 65 -4.32 2.74 -12.47
C GLY A 65 -4.28 3.20 -13.92
N HIS A 66 -3.11 3.62 -14.41
CA HIS A 66 -2.91 3.99 -15.81
C HIS A 66 -3.04 2.77 -16.74
N ILE A 67 -2.42 1.63 -16.39
CA ILE A 67 -2.48 0.40 -17.17
C ILE A 67 -3.93 -0.12 -17.25
N VAL A 68 -4.63 -0.20 -16.11
CA VAL A 68 -6.03 -0.68 -16.05
C VAL A 68 -6.98 0.25 -16.81
N SER A 69 -6.73 1.57 -16.78
CA SER A 69 -7.59 2.54 -17.51
C SER A 69 -7.43 2.45 -19.03
N VAL A 70 -6.29 1.97 -19.53
CA VAL A 70 -6.06 1.79 -20.98
C VAL A 70 -6.92 0.65 -21.52
N GLU A 71 -7.05 -0.47 -20.79
CA GLU A 71 -7.86 -1.63 -21.18
C GLU A 71 -9.33 -1.24 -21.44
N LYS A 72 -9.89 -0.39 -20.57
CA LYS A 72 -11.32 -0.04 -20.60
C LYS A 72 -11.71 0.85 -21.79
N ARG A 73 -10.77 1.59 -22.39
CA ARG A 73 -11.04 2.46 -23.56
C ARG A 73 -11.07 1.68 -24.88
N THR A 74 -10.30 0.60 -25.00
CA THR A 74 -10.21 -0.19 -26.24
C THR A 74 -11.43 -1.10 -26.41
N VAL A 75 -12.00 -1.61 -25.32
CA VAL A 75 -13.19 -2.47 -25.37
C VAL A 75 -14.48 -1.66 -25.62
N SER A 76 -14.60 -0.45 -25.08
CA SER A 76 -15.79 0.40 -25.28
C SER A 76 -15.90 0.99 -26.69
N THR A 77 -14.79 1.10 -27.43
CA THR A 77 -14.78 1.61 -28.82
C THR A 77 -15.00 0.50 -29.86
N ALA A 78 -14.82 -0.77 -29.48
CA ALA A 78 -15.12 -1.92 -30.32
C ALA A 78 -16.61 -2.32 -30.31
N SER A 79 -17.30 -2.14 -29.18
CA SER A 79 -18.73 -2.49 -29.05
C SER A 79 -19.69 -1.50 -29.73
N ASP A 80 -19.23 -0.30 -30.08
CA ASP A 80 -20.08 0.78 -30.64
C ASP A 80 -20.11 0.79 -32.18
N LYS A 81 -19.41 -0.15 -32.83
CA LYS A 81 -19.27 -0.22 -34.31
C LYS A 81 -20.11 -1.30 -35.01
N GLU A 82 -20.87 -2.12 -34.30
CA GLU A 82 -21.69 -3.20 -34.92
C GLU A 82 -23.03 -3.32 -34.17
N PRO A 83 -24.24 -3.15 -34.78
CA PRO A 83 -24.62 -3.06 -36.20
C PRO A 83 -25.50 -1.83 -36.54
N ARG A 84 -24.97 -0.86 -37.29
CA ARG A 84 -25.78 0.11 -38.06
C ARG A 84 -25.72 -0.11 -39.57
N ALA A 85 -25.02 -1.15 -40.02
CA ALA A 85 -24.86 -1.50 -41.43
C ALA A 85 -25.94 -2.48 -41.95
N ALA A 86 -26.97 -2.78 -41.16
CA ALA A 86 -27.98 -3.80 -41.48
C ALA A 86 -29.44 -3.31 -41.41
N ALA A 87 -29.69 -2.00 -41.52
CA ALA A 87 -31.05 -1.43 -41.57
C ALA A 87 -31.23 -0.51 -42.78
#